data_AF-A0A4W3GR65-F1
#
_entry.id   AF-A0A4W3GR65-F1
#
_cell.length_a   1.000
_cell.length_b   1.000
_cell.length_c   1.000
_cell.angle_alpha   90.00
_cell.angle_beta   90.00
_cell.angle_gamma   90.00
#
_symmetry.space_group_name_H-M   'P 1'
#
loop_
_entity.id
_entity.type
_entity.pdbx_description
1 polymer ?
#
loop_
_entity_poly.entity_id
_entity_poly.type
_entity_poly.pdbx_seq_one_letter_code
_entity_poly.pdbx_strand_id
1 'polypeptide(L)'
;MRLTGAELCLSPLLCAFYFTNKYILSVLKFTYPTLFQGWQMLVGGLLLQVSWKLGWVDMKSNVLWSAKISWFPGAVLFVGMIYAGSRALSKLPIPFFLVFHNVSELVATILQRLSKKEVWSICVVFSLSIHPA
;
A
#
# COMPACT_ATOMS: atom_id res chain seq x y z
N MET A 1 -21.45 12.48 6.11
CA MET A 1 -20.46 11.47 6.53
C MET A 1 -21.16 10.13 6.63
N ARG A 2 -21.03 9.26 5.61
CA ARG A 2 -21.47 7.86 5.71
C ARG A 2 -20.21 7.03 5.81
N LEU A 3 -19.78 6.75 7.03
CA LEU A 3 -18.69 5.82 7.29
C LEU A 3 -19.24 4.41 7.07
N THR A 4 -18.96 3.82 5.92
CA THR A 4 -19.41 2.45 5.58
C THR A 4 -18.85 1.49 6.62
N GLY A 5 -19.62 0.49 7.09
CA GLY A 5 -19.18 -0.42 8.17
C GLY A 5 -17.83 -1.12 7.92
N ALA A 6 -17.43 -1.26 6.65
CA ALA A 6 -16.10 -1.74 6.27
C ALA A 6 -14.95 -0.80 6.68
N GLU A 7 -15.14 0.53 6.61
CA GLU A 7 -14.14 1.54 6.99
C GLU A 7 -13.87 1.52 8.51
N LEU A 8 -14.92 1.26 9.30
CA LEU A 8 -14.83 1.07 10.76
C LEU A 8 -14.08 -0.21 11.15
N CYS A 9 -14.14 -1.25 10.31
CA CYS A 9 -13.43 -2.50 10.54
C CYS A 9 -11.98 -2.44 10.04
N LEU A 10 -11.74 -1.78 8.90
CA LEU A 10 -10.40 -1.67 8.32
C LEU A 10 -9.46 -0.78 9.16
N SER A 11 -9.97 0.30 9.73
CA SER A 11 -9.15 1.26 10.50
C SER A 11 -8.38 0.63 11.67
N PRO A 12 -8.98 -0.18 12.57
CA PRO A 12 -8.22 -0.84 13.64
C PRO A 12 -7.24 -1.90 13.12
N LEU A 13 -7.57 -2.61 12.03
CA LEU A 13 -6.66 -3.58 11.40
C LEU A 13 -5.42 -2.89 10.79
N LEU A 14 -5.62 -1.75 10.12
CA LEU A 14 -4.53 -0.93 9.58
C LEU A 14 -3.65 -0.37 10.70
N CYS A 15 -4.25 0.11 11.80
CA CYS A 15 -3.50 0.53 12.98
C CYS A 15 -2.67 -0.61 13.56
N ALA A 16 -3.27 -1.78 13.79
CA ALA A 16 -2.57 -2.95 14.30
C ALA A 16 -1.40 -3.37 13.39
N PHE A 17 -1.58 -3.31 12.07
CA PHE A 17 -0.53 -3.56 11.09
C PHE A 17 0.65 -2.58 11.24
N TYR A 18 0.39 -1.27 11.28
CA TYR A 18 1.45 -0.26 11.44
C TYR A 18 2.19 -0.37 12.77
N PHE A 19 1.46 -0.59 13.87
CA PHE A 19 2.08 -0.78 15.19
C PHE A 19 2.93 -2.05 15.24
N THR A 20 2.43 -3.17 14.71
CA THR A 20 3.16 -4.44 14.65
C THR A 20 4.45 -4.30 13.82
N ASN A 21 4.35 -3.72 12.62
CA ASN A 21 5.51 -3.49 11.76
C ASN A 21 6.53 -2.57 12.42
N LYS A 22 6.07 -1.49 13.05
CA LYS A 22 6.97 -0.59 13.78
C LYS A 22 7.65 -1.29 14.94
N TYR A 23 6.92 -2.09 15.71
CA TYR A 23 7.47 -2.84 16.84
C TYR A 23 8.57 -3.80 16.38
N ILE A 24 8.30 -4.59 15.34
CA ILE A 24 9.26 -5.55 14.77
C ILE A 24 10.51 -4.83 14.22
N LEU A 25 10.31 -3.75 13.47
CA LEU A 25 11.41 -3.04 12.79
C LEU A 25 12.23 -2.15 13.73
N SER A 26 11.59 -1.54 14.74
CA SER A 26 12.23 -0.56 15.62
C SER A 26 12.66 -1.14 16.97
N VAL A 27 11.79 -1.89 17.64
CA VAL A 27 12.04 -2.41 19.00
C VAL A 27 12.86 -3.69 18.94
N LEU A 28 12.47 -4.60 18.05
CA LEU A 28 13.19 -5.87 17.85
C LEU A 28 14.53 -5.70 17.12
N LYS A 29 14.83 -4.50 16.61
CA LYS A 29 16.02 -4.19 15.78
C LYS A 29 16.29 -5.26 14.71
N PHE A 30 15.23 -5.70 14.02
CA PHE A 30 15.36 -6.80 13.08
C PHE A 30 16.34 -6.41 11.96
N THR A 31 17.50 -7.07 11.93
CA THR A 31 18.66 -6.72 11.07
C THR A 31 18.35 -6.81 9.57
N TYR A 32 17.27 -7.50 9.19
CA TYR A 32 16.92 -7.80 7.80
C TYR A 32 15.47 -7.43 7.45
N PRO A 33 15.16 -6.14 7.23
CA PRO A 33 13.80 -5.68 6.90
C PRO A 33 13.26 -6.30 5.59
N THR A 34 14.14 -6.62 4.65
CA THR A 34 13.79 -7.26 3.37
C THR A 34 13.35 -8.71 3.54
N LEU A 35 13.93 -9.45 4.49
CA LEU A 35 13.50 -10.82 4.81
C LEU A 35 12.10 -10.81 5.44
N PHE A 36 11.84 -9.86 6.34
CA PHE A 36 10.52 -9.70 6.94
C PHE A 36 9.45 -9.33 5.89
N GLN A 37 9.77 -8.39 4.99
CA GLN A 37 8.91 -8.04 3.85
C GLN A 37 8.67 -9.25 2.93
N GLY A 38 9.71 -10.02 2.62
CA GLY A 38 9.59 -11.25 1.83
C GLY A 38 8.68 -12.28 2.49
N TRP A 39 8.77 -12.42 3.80
CA TRP A 39 7.89 -13.31 4.57
C TRP A 39 6.43 -12.89 4.50
N GLN A 40 6.12 -11.59 4.66
CA GLN A 40 4.76 -11.06 4.53
C GLN A 40 4.16 -11.31 3.14
N MET A 41 4.96 -11.10 2.09
CA MET A 41 4.56 -11.39 0.71
C MET A 41 4.34 -12.89 0.46
N LEU A 42 5.16 -13.75 1.07
CA LEU A 42 4.99 -15.20 0.96
C LEU A 42 3.69 -15.66 1.64
N VAL A 43 3.43 -15.20 2.87
CA VAL A 43 2.19 -15.53 3.60
C VAL A 43 0.97 -15.02 2.83
N GLY A 44 1.02 -13.78 2.33
CA GLY A 44 -0.04 -13.22 1.48
C GLY A 44 -0.26 -14.02 0.20
N GLY A 45 0.83 -14.43 -0.47
CA GLY A 45 0.77 -15.25 -1.68
C GLY A 45 0.20 -16.65 -1.44
N LEU A 46 0.60 -17.32 -0.35
CA LEU A 46 0.05 -18.61 0.05
C LEU A 46 -1.43 -18.50 0.39
N LEU A 47 -1.82 -17.49 1.18
CA LEU A 47 -3.22 -17.26 1.53
C LEU A 47 -4.05 -17.05 0.26
N LEU A 48 -3.56 -16.22 -0.66
CA LEU A 48 -4.20 -15.95 -1.93
C LEU A 48 -4.32 -17.21 -2.80
N GLN A 49 -3.30 -18.07 -2.83
CA GLN A 49 -3.31 -19.35 -3.54
C GLN A 49 -4.32 -20.32 -2.93
N VAL A 50 -4.42 -20.38 -1.60
CA VAL A 50 -5.41 -21.20 -0.89
C VAL A 50 -6.82 -20.68 -1.15
N SER A 51 -7.04 -19.37 -1.08
CA SER A 51 -8.33 -18.74 -1.39
C SER A 51 -8.78 -19.00 -2.82
N TRP A 52 -7.86 -19.01 -3.78
CA TRP A 52 -8.17 -19.44 -5.15
C TRP A 52 -8.58 -20.91 -5.19
N LYS A 53 -7.83 -21.80 -4.55
CA LYS A 53 -8.16 -23.23 -4.51
C LYS A 53 -9.50 -23.52 -3.85
N LEU A 54 -9.91 -22.70 -2.88
CA LEU A 54 -11.21 -22.76 -2.21
C LEU A 54 -12.35 -22.13 -3.01
N GLY A 55 -12.08 -21.52 -4.17
CA GLY A 55 -13.08 -20.82 -4.99
C GLY A 55 -13.57 -19.51 -4.38
N TRP A 56 -12.85 -18.96 -3.39
CA TRP A 56 -13.19 -17.67 -2.76
C TRP A 56 -12.76 -16.49 -3.62
N VAL A 57 -11.84 -16.70 -4.56
CA VAL A 57 -11.32 -15.68 -5.48
C VAL A 57 -11.23 -16.26 -6.88
N ASP A 58 -11.91 -15.61 -7.82
CA ASP A 58 -11.81 -15.92 -9.24
C ASP A 58 -10.53 -15.33 -9.83
N MET A 59 -9.53 -16.18 -10.06
CA MET A 59 -8.34 -15.75 -10.81
C MET A 59 -8.45 -16.10 -12.28
N LYS A 60 -8.11 -15.13 -13.13
CA LYS A 60 -8.03 -15.31 -14.57
C LYS A 60 -6.91 -16.30 -14.89
N SER A 61 -7.26 -17.53 -15.26
CA SER A 61 -6.33 -18.64 -15.47
C SER A 61 -5.38 -18.44 -16.66
N ASN A 62 -5.78 -17.64 -17.66
CA ASN A 62 -4.98 -17.33 -18.83
C ASN A 62 -4.51 -15.87 -18.82
N VAL A 63 -3.37 -15.63 -18.15
CA VAL A 63 -2.60 -14.38 -18.28
C VAL A 63 -1.48 -14.62 -19.30
N LEU A 64 -1.54 -13.91 -20.42
CA LEU A 64 -0.53 -13.95 -21.48
C LEU A 64 0.87 -13.64 -20.91
N TRP A 65 1.90 -14.35 -21.37
CA TRP A 65 3.27 -14.13 -20.89
C TRP A 65 3.75 -12.68 -21.06
N SER A 66 3.37 -12.04 -22.18
CA SER A 66 3.61 -10.61 -22.41
C SER A 66 2.95 -9.72 -21.35
N ALA A 67 1.73 -10.05 -20.91
CA ALA A 67 1.09 -9.34 -19.81
C ALA A 67 1.89 -9.49 -18.52
N LYS A 68 2.36 -10.70 -18.17
CA LYS A 68 3.21 -10.90 -16.97
C LYS A 68 4.46 -10.02 -16.98
N ILE A 69 5.12 -9.87 -18.13
CA ILE A 69 6.28 -8.97 -18.26
C ILE A 69 5.90 -7.51 -18.15
N SER A 70 4.77 -7.10 -18.73
CA SER A 70 4.29 -5.72 -18.58
C SER A 70 4.01 -5.33 -17.13
N TRP A 71 3.75 -6.30 -16.25
CA TRP A 71 3.58 -6.06 -14.81
C TRP A 71 4.90 -5.95 -14.04
N PHE A 72 6.02 -6.41 -14.60
CA PHE A 72 7.31 -6.43 -13.91
C PHE A 72 7.81 -5.05 -13.46
N PRO A 73 7.76 -3.98 -14.29
CA PRO A 73 8.14 -2.64 -13.83
C PRO A 73 7.31 -2.17 -12.64
N GLY A 74 6.00 -2.46 -12.66
CA GLY A 74 5.10 -2.16 -11.54
C GLY A 74 5.46 -2.95 -10.29
N ALA A 75 5.81 -4.24 -10.44
CA ALA A 75 6.25 -5.08 -9.32
C ALA A 75 7.55 -4.57 -8.67
N VAL A 76 8.52 -4.12 -9.47
CA VAL A 76 9.77 -3.53 -8.96
C VAL A 76 9.49 -2.24 -8.19
N LEU A 77 8.66 -1.34 -8.74
CA LEU A 77 8.26 -0.11 -8.07
C LEU A 77 7.50 -0.40 -6.77
N PHE A 78 6.63 -1.40 -6.77
CA PHE A 78 5.87 -1.82 -5.59
C PHE A 78 6.79 -2.33 -4.47
N VAL A 79 7.78 -3.15 -4.80
CA VAL A 79 8.80 -3.61 -3.83
C VAL A 79 9.57 -2.42 -3.25
N GLY A 80 9.96 -1.47 -4.10
CA GLY A 80 10.61 -0.22 -3.69
C GLY A 80 9.76 0.61 -2.73
N MET A 81 8.46 0.76 -3.01
CA MET A 81 7.51 1.47 -2.15
C MET A 81 7.40 0.84 -0.76
N ILE A 82 7.22 -0.49 -0.69
CA ILE A 82 7.12 -1.18 0.61
C ILE A 82 8.43 -1.14 1.38
N TYR A 83 9.58 -1.24 0.70
CA TYR A 83 10.90 -1.13 1.35
C TYR A 83 11.11 0.28 1.93
N ALA A 84 10.86 1.31 1.13
CA ALA A 84 10.96 2.70 1.55
C ALA A 84 9.99 3.00 2.71
N GLY A 85 8.75 2.52 2.62
CA GLY A 85 7.75 2.63 3.67
C GLY A 85 8.19 1.95 4.97
N SER A 86 8.72 0.73 4.89
CA SER A 86 9.24 -0.01 6.05
C SER A 86 10.42 0.72 6.70
N ARG A 87 11.34 1.26 5.89
CA ARG A 87 12.48 2.05 6.38
C ARG A 87 12.02 3.35 7.03
N ALA A 88 11.08 4.08 6.42
CA ALA A 88 10.49 5.29 6.97
C ALA A 88 9.78 4.99 8.30
N LEU A 89 8.95 3.94 8.37
CA LEU A 89 8.21 3.54 9.57
C LEU A 89 9.13 3.15 10.74
N SER A 90 10.27 2.53 10.44
CA SER A 90 11.30 2.20 11.44
C SER A 90 12.01 3.41 12.05
N LYS A 91 12.09 4.53 11.33
CA LYS A 91 12.84 5.74 11.73
C LYS A 91 11.94 6.87 12.22
N LEU A 92 10.75 7.01 11.65
CA LEU A 92 9.81 8.09 11.94
C LEU A 92 8.76 7.66 12.98
N PRO A 93 8.30 8.55 13.87
CA PRO A 93 7.10 8.33 14.68
C PRO A 93 5.88 8.08 13.77
N ILE A 94 4.94 7.25 14.24
CA ILE A 94 3.76 6.84 13.45
C ILE A 94 2.96 8.06 12.94
N PRO A 95 2.71 9.12 13.75
CA PRO A 95 1.97 10.29 13.26
C PRO A 95 2.61 10.96 12.05
N PHE A 96 3.94 11.14 12.06
CA PHE A 96 4.65 11.75 10.93
C PHE A 96 4.64 10.84 9.70
N PHE A 97 4.78 9.53 9.88
CA PHE A 97 4.67 8.56 8.79
C PHE A 97 3.31 8.66 8.08
N LEU A 98 2.21 8.79 8.83
CA LEU A 98 0.86 8.92 8.28
C LEU A 98 0.68 10.24 7.51
N VAL A 99 1.23 11.35 8.02
CA VAL A 99 1.21 12.64 7.30
C VAL A 99 1.91 12.52 5.95
N PHE A 100 3.11 11.93 5.91
CA PHE A 100 3.83 11.71 4.65
C PHE A 100 3.09 10.76 3.72
N HIS A 101 2.44 9.73 4.25
CA HIS A 101 1.61 8.83 3.47
C HIS A 101 0.45 9.57 2.79
N ASN A 102 -0.27 10.42 3.52
CA ASN A 102 -1.35 11.25 2.95
C ASN A 102 -0.85 12.21 1.87
N VAL A 103 0.30 12.85 2.09
CA VAL A 103 0.93 13.71 1.07
C VAL A 103 1.33 12.90 -0.17
N SER A 104 1.82 11.67 0.00
CA SER A 104 2.19 10.81 -1.12
C SER A 104 1.00 10.41 -1.98
N GLU A 105 -0.18 10.20 -1.39
CA GLU A 105 -1.42 9.91 -2.11
C GLU A 105 -1.89 11.11 -2.96
N LEU A 106 -1.75 12.32 -2.41
CA LEU A 106 -2.01 13.56 -3.15
C LEU A 106 -1.08 13.69 -4.36
N VAL A 107 0.23 13.45 -4.16
CA VAL A 107 1.22 13.48 -5.24
C VAL A 107 0.93 12.41 -6.29
N ALA A 108 0.58 11.18 -5.88
CA ALA A 108 0.21 10.10 -6.79
C ALA A 108 -1.01 10.47 -7.64
N THR A 109 -2.04 11.06 -7.02
CA THR A 109 -3.24 11.54 -7.71
C THR A 109 -2.89 12.61 -8.75
N ILE A 110 -2.02 13.56 -8.40
CA ILE A 110 -1.54 14.60 -9.32
C ILE A 110 -0.80 13.98 -10.51
N LEU A 111 0.13 13.04 -10.26
CA LEU A 111 0.89 12.35 -11.31
C LEU A 111 0.00 11.51 -12.23
N GLN A 112 -1.02 10.84 -11.68
CA GLN A 112 -1.99 10.09 -12.46
C GLN A 112 -2.81 10.99 -13.40
N ARG A 113 -3.29 12.13 -12.90
CA ARG A 113 -4.05 13.10 -13.71
C ARG A 113 -3.19 13.76 -14.78
N LEU A 114 -1.94 14.07 -14.46
CA LEU A 114 -0.93 14.54 -15.42
C LEU A 114 -0.70 13.51 -16.54
N SER A 115 -0.55 12.24 -16.18
CA SER A 115 -0.34 11.15 -17.15
C SER A 115 -1.54 10.97 -18.09
N LYS A 116 -2.76 11.25 -17.61
CA LYS A 116 -4.00 11.23 -18.41
C LYS A 116 -4.25 12.51 -19.22
N LYS A 117 -3.38 13.53 -19.11
CA LYS A 117 -3.53 14.85 -19.74
C LYS A 117 -4.88 15.53 -19.46
N GLU A 118 -5.42 15.34 -18.25
CA GLU A 118 -6.69 15.98 -17.85
C GLU A 118 -6.48 17.47 -17.55
N VAL A 119 -7.46 18.31 -17.91
CA VAL A 119 -7.43 19.77 -17.69
C VAL A 119 -7.68 20.11 -16.22
N TRP A 120 -6.93 21.06 -15.69
CA TRP A 120 -6.94 21.45 -14.29
C TRP A 120 -8.18 22.24 -13.88
N SER A 121 -8.77 21.88 -12.73
CA SER A 121 -9.55 22.81 -11.91
C SER A 121 -8.86 22.91 -10.55
N ILE A 122 -8.33 24.10 -10.24
CA ILE A 122 -7.56 24.40 -9.02
C ILE A 122 -8.37 24.05 -7.75
N CYS A 123 -9.69 24.19 -7.79
CA CYS A 123 -10.58 23.83 -6.68
C CYS A 123 -10.50 22.34 -6.30
N VAL A 124 -10.26 21.43 -7.25
CA VAL A 124 -10.18 19.98 -6.96
C VAL A 124 -8.91 19.63 -6.19
N VAL A 125 -7.80 20.32 -6.46
CA VAL A 125 -6.52 20.09 -5.76
C VAL A 125 -6.62 20.56 -4.30
N PHE A 126 -7.26 21.71 -4.06
CA PHE A 126 -7.50 22.20 -2.70
C PHE A 126 -8.51 21.36 -1.93
N SER A 127 -9.59 20.88 -2.57
CA SER A 127 -10.55 19.98 -1.94
C SER A 127 -9.95 18.62 -1.56
N LEU A 128 -8.96 18.12 -2.32
CA LEU A 128 -8.21 16.90 -1.98
C LEU A 128 -7.28 17.09 -0.78
N SER A 129 -6.75 18.30 -0.57
CA SER A 129 -5.89 18.62 0.57
C SER A 129 -6.67 18.88 1.88
N ILE A 130 -7.99 19.10 1.79
CA ILE A 130 -8.87 19.51 2.90
C ILE A 130 -9.79 18.36 3.37
N HIS A 131 -9.71 17.16 2.78
CA HIS A 131 -10.42 15.99 3.30
C HIS A 131 -9.54 15.24 4.30
N PRO A 132 -9.59 15.51 5.62
CA PRO A 132 -9.13 14.55 6.59
C PRO A 132 -10.10 13.37 6.55
N ALA A 133 -9.57 12.18 6.28
CA ALA A 133 -10.24 10.94 6.64
C ALA A 133 -10.30 10.81 8.16
#